data_AF-A0A401YU86-F1
#
_entry.id   AF-A0A401YU86-F1
#
_cell.length_a   1.000
_cell.length_b   1.000
_cell.length_c   1.000
_cell.angle_alpha   90.00
_cell.angle_beta   90.00
_cell.angle_gamma   90.00
#
_symmetry.space_group_name_H-M   'P 1'
#
loop_
_entity.id
_entity.type
_entity.pdbx_description
1 polymer ?
#
loop_
_entity_poly.entity_id
_entity_poly.type
_entity_poly.pdbx_seq_one_letter_code
_entity_poly.pdbx_strand_id
1 'polypeptide(L)' 'MSGFLDKARKMAEDTMNTGKQKVEEVQVGRDASALLKKLGAAYWKEQRGGGSHEEVTRALAALDEHVAKHGDAALRD' A
#
# COMPACT_ATOMS: atom_id res chain seq x y z
N MET A 1 17.11 -18.73 37.21
CA MET A 1 17.54 -17.68 36.26
C MET A 1 16.74 -17.81 34.97
N SER A 2 15.47 -17.42 35.00
CA SER A 2 14.50 -17.72 33.92
C SER A 2 14.06 -16.47 33.14
N GLY A 3 14.44 -15.28 33.63
CA GLY A 3 13.96 -14.00 33.08
C GLY A 3 14.59 -13.58 31.75
N PHE A 4 15.76 -14.10 31.37
CA PHE A 4 16.41 -13.76 30.10
C PHE A 4 15.78 -14.49 28.90
N LEU A 5 15.45 -15.78 29.07
CA LEU A 5 14.82 -16.58 28.02
C LEU A 5 13.39 -16.11 27.72
N ASP A 6 12.66 -15.72 28.76
CA ASP A 6 11.29 -15.21 28.63
C ASP A 6 11.26 -13.83 27.95
N LYS A 7 12.21 -12.96 28.28
CA LYS A 7 12.37 -11.64 27.65
C LYS A 7 12.85 -11.74 26.20
N ALA A 8 13.70 -12.72 25.87
CA ALA A 8 14.15 -12.98 24.51
C ALA A 8 13.04 -13.52 23.61
N ARG A 9 12.18 -14.43 24.11
CA ARG A 9 10.99 -14.91 23.38
C ARG A 9 10.02 -13.76 23.09
N LYS A 10 9.72 -12.95 24.11
CA LYS A 10 8.81 -11.81 23.98
C LYS A 10 9.34 -10.75 23.01
N MET A 11 10.64 -10.44 23.08
CA MET A 11 11.28 -9.57 22.09
C MET A 11 11.26 -10.17 20.68
N ALA A 12 11.47 -11.47 20.51
CA ALA A 12 11.42 -12.11 19.19
C ALA A 12 9.99 -12.06 18.61
N GLU A 13 8.96 -12.35 19.41
CA GLU A 13 7.55 -12.25 18.99
C GLU A 13 7.17 -10.80 18.62
N ASP A 14 7.53 -9.83 19.47
CA ASP A 14 7.25 -8.41 19.23
C ASP A 14 8.02 -7.87 18.00
N THR A 15 9.28 -8.27 17.82
CA THR A 15 10.10 -7.84 16.67
C THR A 15 9.62 -8.49 15.37
N MET A 16 9.16 -9.74 15.42
CA MET A 16 8.62 -10.41 14.23
C MET A 16 7.26 -9.83 13.83
N ASN A 17 6.38 -9.52 14.78
CA ASN A 17 5.10 -8.88 14.46
C ASN A 17 5.29 -7.44 13.98
N THR A 18 6.12 -6.65 14.66
CA THR A 18 6.41 -5.26 14.25
C THR A 18 7.14 -5.22 12.90
N GLY A 19 8.07 -6.16 12.66
CA GLY A 19 8.80 -6.26 11.40
C GLY A 19 7.89 -6.63 10.23
N LYS A 20 6.96 -7.57 10.42
CA LYS A 20 5.96 -7.93 9.40
C LYS A 20 5.01 -6.77 9.10
N GLN A 21 4.48 -6.13 10.13
CA GLN A 21 3.57 -4.99 9.97
C GLN A 21 4.23 -3.82 9.24
N LYS A 22 5.46 -3.44 9.60
CA LYS A 22 6.19 -2.36 8.91
C LYS A 22 6.50 -2.69 7.45
N VAL A 23 6.88 -3.93 7.15
CA VAL A 23 7.17 -4.33 5.77
C VAL A 23 5.89 -4.35 4.93
N GLU A 24 4.79 -4.83 5.51
CA GLU A 24 3.48 -4.82 4.86
C GLU A 24 2.98 -3.40 4.61
N GLU A 25 3.08 -2.50 5.59
CA GLU A 25 2.76 -1.07 5.43
C GLU A 25 3.59 -0.40 4.33
N VAL A 26 4.90 -0.65 4.28
CA VAL A 26 5.78 -0.10 3.23
C VAL A 26 5.40 -0.65 1.85
N GLN A 27 5.07 -1.93 1.76
CA GLN A 27 4.66 -2.56 0.51
C GLN A 27 3.32 -2.00 0.03
N VAL A 28 2.35 -1.90 0.94
CA VAL A 28 1.02 -1.31 0.69
C VAL A 28 1.15 0.15 0.23
N GLY A 29 1.96 0.97 0.92
CA GLY A 29 2.19 2.36 0.52
C GLY A 29 2.90 2.51 -0.83
N ARG A 30 3.83 1.59 -1.15
CA ARG A 30 4.49 1.56 -2.46
C ARG A 30 3.52 1.18 -3.58
N ASP A 31 2.63 0.23 -3.32
CA ASP A 31 1.62 -0.21 -4.27
C ASP A 31 0.57 0.89 -4.50
N ALA A 32 0.13 1.57 -3.44
CA ALA A 32 -0.72 2.76 -3.49
C ALA A 32 -0.09 3.88 -4.35
N SER A 33 1.18 4.21 -4.10
CA SER A 33 1.94 5.19 -4.88
C SER A 33 2.02 4.83 -6.37
N ALA A 34 2.17 3.54 -6.70
CA ALA A 34 2.21 3.07 -8.08
C ALA A 34 0.84 3.18 -8.76
N LEU A 35 -0.25 2.86 -8.05
CA LEU A 35 -1.62 2.99 -8.54
C LEU A 35 -1.98 4.47 -8.80
N LEU A 36 -1.66 5.37 -7.87
CA LEU A 36 -1.87 6.81 -8.04
C LEU A 36 -1.10 7.37 -9.23
N LYS A 37 0.17 6.96 -9.43
CA LYS A 37 0.96 7.35 -10.61
C LYS A 37 0.32 6.87 -11.91
N LYS A 38 -0.19 5.63 -11.95
CA LYS A 38 -0.89 5.09 -13.12
C LYS A 38 -2.17 5.88 -13.43
N LEU A 39 -2.97 6.18 -12.40
CA LEU A 39 -4.18 6.98 -12.53
C LEU A 39 -3.87 8.38 -13.08
N GLY A 40 -2.90 9.08 -12.48
CA GLY A 40 -2.48 10.41 -12.94
C GLY A 40 -1.95 10.41 -14.38
N ALA A 41 -1.18 9.39 -14.77
CA ALA A 41 -0.70 9.24 -16.14
C ALA A 41 -1.84 8.97 -17.14
N ALA A 42 -2.81 8.13 -16.78
CA ALA A 42 -3.98 7.87 -17.61
C ALA A 42 -4.84 9.12 -17.78
N TYR A 43 -5.12 9.83 -16.68
CA TYR A 43 -5.90 11.07 -16.68
C TYR A 43 -5.22 12.18 -17.49
N TRP A 44 -3.91 12.33 -17.36
CA TRP A 44 -3.15 13.29 -18.15
C TRP A 44 -3.22 12.99 -19.66
N LYS A 45 -3.13 11.71 -20.05
CA LYS A 45 -3.27 11.30 -21.46
C LYS A 45 -4.68 11.56 -22.00
N GLU A 46 -5.71 11.24 -21.21
CA GLU A 46 -7.11 11.52 -21.55
C GLU A 46 -7.30 13.01 -21.80
N GLN A 47 -6.84 13.86 -20.88
CA GLN A 47 -7.02 15.31 -20.97
C GLN A 47 -6.23 15.96 -22.12
N ARG A 48 -5.13 15.32 -22.55
CA ARG A 48 -4.34 15.75 -23.72
C ARG A 48 -4.88 15.19 -25.05
N GLY A 49 -6.04 14.52 -25.03
CA GLY A 49 -6.75 14.05 -26.22
C GLY A 49 -6.16 12.79 -26.87
N GLY A 50 -5.26 12.09 -26.18
CA GLY A 50 -4.58 10.89 -26.70
C GLY A 50 -4.79 9.61 -25.89
N GLY A 51 -5.44 9.69 -24.72
CA GLY A 51 -5.72 8.56 -23.84
C GLY A 51 -7.18 8.15 -23.84
N SER A 52 -7.46 6.89 -23.48
CA SER A 52 -8.81 6.37 -23.37
C SER A 52 -9.38 6.62 -21.97
N HIS A 53 -10.62 7.10 -21.89
CA HIS A 53 -11.39 7.20 -20.64
C HIS A 53 -11.51 5.83 -19.93
N GLU A 54 -11.45 4.74 -20.69
CA GLU A 54 -11.48 3.38 -20.17
C GLU A 54 -10.21 3.01 -19.39
N GLU A 55 -9.05 3.59 -19.73
CA GLU A 55 -7.80 3.42 -18.97
C GLU A 55 -7.88 4.11 -17.61
N VAL A 56 -8.50 5.30 -17.57
CA VAL A 56 -8.74 6.03 -16.32
C VAL A 56 -9.72 5.28 -15.42
N THR A 57 -10.82 4.78 -16.00
CA THR A 57 -11.81 3.99 -15.26
C THR A 57 -11.19 2.72 -14.66
N ARG A 58 -10.32 2.03 -15.42
CA ARG A 58 -9.59 0.86 -14.91
C ARG A 58 -8.60 1.21 -13.80
N ALA A 59 -7.90 2.33 -13.92
CA ALA A 59 -6.98 2.80 -12.88
C ALA A 59 -7.71 3.21 -11.60
N LEU A 60 -8.89 3.83 -11.72
CA LEU A 60 -9.77 4.14 -10.58
C LEU A 60 -10.25 2.86 -9.88
N ALA A 61 -10.77 1.89 -10.64
CA ALA A 61 -11.24 0.63 -10.06
C ALA A 61 -10.13 -0.13 -9.30
N ALA A 62 -8.90 -0.13 -9.82
CA ALA A 62 -7.76 -0.74 -9.15
C ALA A 62 -7.37 0.00 -7.85
N LEU A 63 -7.53 1.33 -7.82
CA LEU A 63 -7.30 2.13 -6.62
C LEU A 63 -8.39 1.86 -5.57
N ASP A 64 -9.65 1.80 -5.99
CA ASP A 64 -10.78 1.48 -5.10
C ASP A 64 -10.64 0.09 -4.48
N GLU A 65 -10.20 -0.91 -5.26
CA GLU A 65 -9.95 -2.26 -4.74
C GLU A 65 -8.81 -2.27 -3.71
N HIS A 66 -7.75 -1.48 -3.92
CA HIS A 66 -6.67 -1.34 -2.97
C HIS A 66 -7.13 -0.68 -1.66
N VAL A 67 -7.92 0.39 -1.75
CA VAL A 67 -8.52 1.06 -0.59
C VAL A 67 -9.49 0.14 0.15
N ALA A 68 -10.28 -0.66 -0.57
CA ALA A 68 -11.18 -1.63 0.05
C ALA A 68 -10.43 -2.73 0.82
N LYS A 69 -9.21 -3.11 0.37
CA LYS A 69 -8.37 -4.15 0.99
C LYS A 69 -7.51 -3.63 2.14
N HIS A 70 -6.97 -2.43 2.03
CA HIS A 70 -5.95 -1.91 2.95
C HIS A 70 -6.38 -0.66 3.73
N GLY A 71 -7.56 -0.10 3.42
CA GLY A 71 -8.04 1.16 3.95
C GLY A 71 -7.47 2.38 3.22
N ASP A 72 -8.05 3.56 3.48
CA ASP A 72 -7.60 4.83 2.89
C ASP A 72 -6.25 5.32 3.46
N ALA A 73 -5.78 4.70 4.56
CA ALA A 73 -4.56 5.07 5.24
C ALA A 73 -3.32 4.91 4.33
N ALA A 74 -3.37 3.97 3.39
CA ALA A 74 -2.32 3.78 2.38
C ALA A 74 -2.20 4.96 1.37
N LEU A 75 -3.23 5.81 1.30
CA LEU A 75 -3.26 7.00 0.43
C LEU A 75 -2.92 8.30 1.16
N ARG A 76 -2.76 8.26 2.50
CA ARG A 76 -2.37 9.42 3.30
C ARG A 76 -0.84 9.47 3.38
N ASP A 77 -0.24 10.43 2.68
CA ASP A 77 1.16 10.83 2.85
C ASP A 77 1.40 11.48 4.23
#